data_AF-G5A9Y8-F1
#
_entry.id   AF-G5A9Y8-F1
#
_cell.length_a   1.000
_cell.length_b   1.000
_cell.length_c   1.000
_cell.angle_alpha   90.00
_cell.angle_beta   90.00
_cell.angle_gamma   90.00
#
_symmetry.space_group_name_H-M   'P 1'
#
loop_
_entity.id
_entity.type
_entity.pdbx_description
1 polymer ?
#
loop_
_entity_poly.entity_id
_entity_poly.type
_entity_poly.pdbx_seq_one_letter_code
_entity_poly.pdbx_strand_id
1 'polypeptide(L)'
;MERAWWFLVVDRNGSQLVSVACLDLRSGARVVDFLRALGGMLLYRNANLVEVSVFFLKVYKDRGAYDDPQETPLGLDGPIEELGESIADALIVEVPRLVLFRRQQLVDEWNNIMKFSINHFAVLWIYGPPGTGKSCAALAYACSLDSSEWDVLWIHHSRPGQFLNCVWLQGSTRKGGTKRTCVIDYDDVELYLPELLRLSTPRNPTSTAIGGTSSIFPKTIVFLDGYVTSSDVMERALRKCRRRLVCVTSMAKIGKDYRRSECDELPDLEGKRASGVEPMDTSEGDLVIHDTQSVYQQLFKLHSWTLEDYKIAIAEEDFFQSVEKMLPPYTEDPKKPELDQRFKRVEDKYFVAGGSARVMFDFDSVNAVKYLDEAIEAVENVEACSKMLGGSAASNTINRLIAIYPRAHRPDESQLVSKYVTRALAMRLGPDLLKSLAKLNAVNPSVDGYIFDACFFSELSFNGVSWYILGAAEPTPWARSDVIYFDPGLPIGDYLKDRPETYREQTWMAPLKWNQAGYDAVFVDIPGKLVRVEQAGRCGGVGSVSSG
;
A
#
# COMPACT_ATOMS: atom_id res chain seq x y z
N MET A 1 -19.32 -23.61 33.26
CA MET A 1 -20.64 -23.82 32.64
C MET A 1 -20.62 -23.07 31.32
N GLU A 2 -20.94 -23.73 30.22
CA GLU A 2 -21.02 -23.10 28.90
C GLU A 2 -22.42 -22.48 28.74
N ARG A 3 -22.50 -21.28 28.18
CA ARG A 3 -23.75 -20.52 27.97
C ARG A 3 -23.82 -20.13 26.50
N ALA A 4 -25.04 -19.97 25.97
CA ALA A 4 -25.24 -19.57 24.58
C ALA A 4 -25.43 -18.05 24.48
N TRP A 5 -24.70 -17.40 23.59
CA TRP A 5 -24.82 -15.99 23.25
C TRP A 5 -25.37 -15.81 21.84
N TRP A 6 -26.55 -15.19 21.74
CA TRP A 6 -27.19 -14.83 20.48
C TRP A 6 -26.58 -13.55 19.91
N PHE A 7 -26.38 -13.53 18.59
CA PHE A 7 -25.83 -12.40 17.89
C PHE A 7 -26.37 -12.26 16.47
N LEU A 8 -26.28 -11.05 15.95
CA LEU A 8 -26.66 -10.67 14.60
C LEU A 8 -25.51 -9.91 13.94
N VAL A 9 -25.05 -10.39 12.78
CA VAL A 9 -24.03 -9.68 11.99
C VAL A 9 -24.71 -8.74 11.01
N VAL A 10 -24.36 -7.46 11.07
CA VAL A 10 -24.92 -6.40 10.22
C VAL A 10 -23.82 -5.65 9.48
N ASP A 11 -24.18 -4.98 8.39
CA ASP A 11 -23.36 -3.90 7.82
C ASP A 11 -23.57 -2.59 8.61
N ARG A 12 -22.79 -1.55 8.29
CA ARG A 12 -22.91 -0.21 8.91
C ARG A 12 -24.27 0.47 8.67
N ASN A 13 -25.07 0.01 7.71
CA ASN A 13 -26.44 0.51 7.50
C ASN A 13 -27.46 -0.27 8.33
N GLY A 14 -27.00 -1.21 9.17
CA GLY A 14 -27.84 -2.09 9.98
C GLY A 14 -28.50 -3.21 9.17
N SER A 15 -28.11 -3.42 7.91
CA SER A 15 -28.63 -4.50 7.07
C SER A 15 -28.00 -5.82 7.49
N GLN A 16 -28.84 -6.83 7.68
CA GLN A 16 -28.42 -8.15 8.10
C GLN A 16 -27.56 -8.85 7.03
N LEU A 17 -26.35 -9.27 7.41
CA LEU A 17 -25.42 -9.97 6.53
C LEU A 17 -25.52 -11.50 6.67
N VAL A 18 -25.92 -11.99 7.85
CA VAL A 18 -26.15 -13.41 8.13
C VAL A 18 -27.38 -13.59 9.00
N SER A 19 -28.04 -14.75 8.90
CA SER A 19 -29.11 -15.13 9.83
C SER A 19 -28.62 -15.06 11.28
N VAL A 20 -29.50 -14.65 12.20
CA VAL A 20 -29.22 -14.64 13.65
C VAL A 20 -28.68 -16.00 14.08
N ALA A 21 -27.62 -15.99 14.86
CA ALA A 21 -26.89 -17.20 15.26
C ALA A 21 -26.55 -17.15 16.76
N CYS A 22 -26.06 -18.27 17.31
CA CYS A 22 -25.57 -18.35 18.68
C CYS A 22 -24.17 -18.97 18.75
N LEU A 23 -23.41 -18.60 19.78
CA LEU A 23 -22.10 -19.15 20.13
C LEU A 23 -22.11 -19.62 21.59
N ASP A 24 -21.52 -20.78 21.84
CA ASP A 24 -21.33 -21.28 23.20
C ASP A 24 -19.95 -20.84 23.73
N LEU A 25 -19.94 -20.10 24.83
CA LEU A 25 -18.71 -19.65 25.50
C LEU A 25 -18.72 -20.04 26.98
N ARG A 26 -17.57 -19.89 27.64
CA ARG A 26 -17.47 -20.09 29.09
C ARG A 26 -18.02 -18.86 29.82
N SER A 27 -18.63 -19.06 30.99
CA SER A 27 -18.87 -17.98 31.95
C SER A 27 -17.56 -17.23 32.26
N GLY A 28 -17.63 -15.91 32.38
CA GLY A 28 -16.47 -15.01 32.44
C GLY A 28 -15.99 -14.47 31.09
N ALA A 29 -16.64 -14.85 29.98
CA ALA A 29 -16.21 -14.45 28.64
C ALA A 29 -16.26 -12.92 28.46
N ARG A 30 -15.25 -12.41 27.75
CA ARG A 30 -15.18 -11.01 27.29
C ARG A 30 -15.46 -10.93 25.79
N VAL A 31 -15.61 -9.70 25.29
CA VAL A 31 -15.77 -9.44 23.85
C VAL A 31 -14.65 -10.09 23.03
N VAL A 32 -13.39 -10.05 23.49
CA VAL A 32 -12.26 -10.70 22.79
C VAL A 32 -12.43 -12.21 22.63
N ASP A 33 -13.03 -12.90 23.60
CA ASP A 33 -13.25 -14.35 23.54
C ASP A 33 -14.40 -14.68 22.60
N PHE A 34 -15.46 -13.87 22.64
CA PHE A 34 -16.57 -13.94 21.68
C PHE A 34 -16.09 -13.73 20.25
N LEU A 35 -15.28 -12.70 19.97
CA LEU A 35 -14.75 -12.42 18.64
C LEU A 35 -13.86 -13.55 18.11
N ARG A 36 -13.03 -14.16 18.97
CA ARG A 36 -12.22 -15.33 18.58
C ARG A 36 -13.09 -16.52 18.19
N ALA A 37 -14.13 -16.82 18.98
CA ALA A 37 -15.06 -17.90 18.67
C ALA A 37 -15.88 -17.61 17.40
N LEU A 38 -16.32 -16.36 17.24
CA LEU A 38 -17.01 -15.88 16.05
C LEU A 38 -16.14 -16.02 14.80
N GLY A 39 -14.83 -15.75 14.91
CA GLY A 39 -13.87 -15.97 13.83
C GLY A 39 -13.89 -17.39 13.31
N GLY A 40 -13.82 -18.38 14.20
CA GLY A 40 -13.94 -19.80 13.84
C GLY A 40 -15.23 -20.14 13.10
N MET A 41 -16.35 -19.49 13.45
CA MET A 41 -17.66 -19.70 12.85
C MET A 41 -17.85 -18.99 11.50
N LEU A 42 -17.41 -17.74 11.38
CA LEU A 42 -17.50 -16.93 10.16
C LEU A 42 -16.60 -17.47 9.05
N LEU A 43 -15.40 -17.96 9.41
CA LEU A 43 -14.48 -18.66 8.50
C LEU A 43 -15.13 -19.87 7.82
N TYR A 44 -16.08 -20.53 8.49
CA TYR A 44 -16.75 -21.73 8.00
C TYR A 44 -18.04 -21.46 7.22
N ARG A 45 -18.75 -20.36 7.47
CA ARG A 45 -20.12 -20.14 6.96
C ARG A 45 -20.26 -19.04 5.93
N ASN A 46 -19.32 -18.09 5.79
CA ASN A 46 -19.47 -17.00 4.84
C ASN A 46 -18.13 -16.57 4.20
N ALA A 47 -17.91 -16.99 2.96
CA ALA A 47 -16.71 -16.72 2.17
C ALA A 47 -16.38 -15.21 2.00
N ASN A 48 -17.35 -14.32 2.22
CA ASN A 48 -17.14 -12.87 2.09
C ASN A 48 -16.60 -12.22 3.38
N LEU A 49 -16.63 -12.91 4.52
CA LEU A 49 -16.12 -12.42 5.80
C LEU A 49 -14.84 -13.13 6.26
N VAL A 50 -14.37 -14.14 5.52
CA VAL A 50 -13.20 -14.99 5.85
C VAL A 50 -11.91 -14.19 6.07
N GLU A 51 -11.74 -13.06 5.39
CA GLU A 51 -10.53 -12.23 5.48
C GLU A 51 -10.70 -10.99 6.39
N VAL A 52 -11.92 -10.75 6.89
CA VAL A 52 -12.14 -9.66 7.84
C VAL A 52 -11.65 -10.13 9.20
N SER A 53 -10.54 -9.56 9.67
CA SER A 53 -10.08 -9.86 11.03
C SER A 53 -11.17 -9.48 12.02
N VAL A 54 -11.54 -10.45 12.86
CA VAL A 54 -12.62 -10.34 13.85
C VAL A 54 -12.40 -9.19 14.84
N PHE A 55 -11.15 -8.76 15.03
CA PHE A 55 -10.79 -7.63 15.87
C PHE A 55 -11.10 -6.27 15.25
N PHE A 56 -11.59 -6.22 14.00
CA PHE A 56 -12.16 -5.01 13.41
C PHE A 56 -13.68 -4.94 13.52
N LEU A 57 -14.33 -6.01 14.01
CA LEU A 57 -15.78 -6.01 14.22
C LEU A 57 -16.11 -5.19 15.46
N LYS A 58 -17.15 -4.37 15.36
CA LYS A 58 -17.70 -3.63 16.51
C LYS A 58 -18.84 -4.44 17.11
N VAL A 59 -18.83 -4.60 18.42
CA VAL A 59 -19.85 -5.36 19.14
C VAL A 59 -20.66 -4.38 19.99
N TYR A 60 -21.96 -4.34 19.77
CA TYR A 60 -22.91 -3.56 20.57
C TYR A 60 -23.75 -4.53 21.41
N LYS A 61 -24.15 -4.05 22.60
CA LYS A 61 -24.91 -4.86 23.56
C LYS A 61 -26.23 -5.38 23.00
N ASP A 62 -26.90 -4.58 22.16
CA ASP A 62 -28.19 -4.90 21.56
C ASP A 62 -28.47 -3.97 20.36
N ARG A 63 -29.64 -4.14 19.73
CA ARG A 63 -30.07 -3.32 18.59
C ARG A 63 -30.33 -1.86 18.95
N GLY A 64 -30.84 -1.58 20.15
CA GLY A 64 -31.09 -0.21 20.60
C GLY A 64 -29.78 0.58 20.75
N ALA A 65 -28.76 -0.04 21.31
CA ALA A 65 -27.42 0.53 21.46
C ALA A 65 -26.71 0.73 20.11
N TYR A 66 -27.00 -0.12 19.13
CA TYR A 66 -26.47 0.05 17.77
C TYR A 66 -27.15 1.21 17.04
N ASP A 67 -28.47 1.37 17.19
CA ASP A 67 -29.23 2.43 16.51
C ASP A 67 -29.10 3.80 17.22
N ASP A 68 -28.58 3.86 18.47
CA ASP A 68 -28.30 5.10 19.21
C ASP A 68 -26.92 5.68 18.87
N PRO A 69 -26.82 6.88 18.25
CA PRO A 69 -25.56 7.50 17.90
C PRO A 69 -24.65 7.88 19.08
N GLN A 70 -25.19 7.93 20.31
CA GLN A 70 -24.40 8.27 21.51
C GLN A 70 -23.77 7.03 22.17
N GLU A 71 -24.27 5.84 21.87
CA GLU A 71 -23.75 4.59 22.41
C GLU A 71 -22.51 4.15 21.64
N THR A 72 -21.53 3.63 22.39
CA THR A 72 -20.25 3.20 21.82
C THR A 72 -20.16 1.67 21.82
N PRO A 73 -19.43 1.08 20.86
CA PRO A 73 -19.16 -0.35 20.86
C PRO A 73 -18.50 -0.79 22.17
N LEU A 74 -18.81 -2.00 22.61
CA LEU A 74 -18.14 -2.65 23.73
C LEU A 74 -16.65 -2.81 23.42
N GLY A 75 -15.80 -2.39 24.36
CA GLY A 75 -14.36 -2.60 24.28
C GLY A 75 -13.98 -4.09 24.33
N LEU A 76 -12.79 -4.45 23.84
CA LEU A 76 -12.33 -5.85 23.77
C LEU A 76 -12.32 -6.57 25.13
N ASP A 77 -12.04 -5.83 26.20
CA ASP A 77 -12.05 -6.32 27.58
C ASP A 77 -13.42 -6.20 28.27
N GLY A 78 -14.44 -5.70 27.57
CA GLY A 78 -15.78 -5.54 28.09
C GLY A 78 -16.41 -6.90 28.44
N PRO A 79 -17.14 -6.99 29.59
CA PRO A 79 -17.86 -8.20 29.94
C PRO A 79 -19.08 -8.39 29.04
N ILE A 80 -19.41 -9.63 28.71
CA ILE A 80 -20.61 -9.99 27.92
C ILE A 80 -21.56 -10.95 28.65
N GLU A 81 -21.31 -11.23 29.92
CA GLU A 81 -21.96 -12.33 30.65
C GLU A 81 -23.49 -12.23 30.75
N GLU A 82 -24.02 -11.01 30.76
CA GLU A 82 -25.45 -10.68 30.88
C GLU A 82 -26.07 -10.22 29.54
N LEU A 83 -25.34 -10.35 28.43
CA LEU A 83 -25.76 -9.89 27.10
C LEU A 83 -26.08 -11.07 26.18
N GLY A 84 -26.90 -10.86 25.15
CA GLY A 84 -27.14 -11.90 24.14
C GLY A 84 -27.86 -13.14 24.67
N GLU A 85 -28.60 -13.06 25.77
CA GLU A 85 -29.27 -14.24 26.38
C GLU A 85 -30.43 -14.77 25.52
N SER A 86 -30.97 -13.93 24.64
CA SER A 86 -32.11 -14.22 23.78
C SER A 86 -31.91 -13.64 22.38
N ILE A 87 -32.73 -14.06 21.41
CA ILE A 87 -32.77 -13.45 20.07
C ILE A 87 -33.18 -11.98 20.14
N ALA A 88 -34.03 -11.59 21.11
CA ALA A 88 -34.51 -10.22 21.26
C ALA A 88 -33.39 -9.28 21.75
N ASP A 89 -32.48 -9.81 22.57
CA ASP A 89 -31.35 -9.09 23.17
C ASP A 89 -30.02 -9.48 22.53
N ALA A 90 -30.06 -9.95 21.29
CA ALA A 90 -28.90 -10.43 20.57
C ALA A 90 -27.86 -9.31 20.40
N LEU A 91 -26.60 -9.66 20.61
CA LEU A 91 -25.47 -8.77 20.35
C LEU A 91 -25.48 -8.34 18.88
N ILE A 92 -25.25 -7.06 18.61
CA ILE A 92 -25.07 -6.59 17.23
C ILE A 92 -23.59 -6.55 16.91
N VAL A 93 -23.20 -7.30 15.88
CA VAL A 93 -21.83 -7.34 15.38
C VAL A 93 -21.79 -6.59 14.05
N GLU A 94 -21.32 -5.35 14.08
CA GLU A 94 -21.16 -4.53 12.89
C GLU A 94 -19.87 -4.91 12.16
N VAL A 95 -20.01 -5.26 10.89
CA VAL A 95 -18.88 -5.42 9.98
C VAL A 95 -18.45 -4.04 9.50
N PRO A 96 -17.18 -3.65 9.67
CA PRO A 96 -16.69 -2.35 9.25
C PRO A 96 -16.89 -2.18 7.75
N ARG A 97 -17.36 -0.98 7.36
CA ARG A 97 -17.47 -0.61 5.95
C ARG A 97 -16.06 -0.48 5.37
N LEU A 98 -15.84 -1.06 4.18
CA LEU A 98 -14.66 -0.74 3.39
C LEU A 98 -14.71 0.74 3.02
N VAL A 99 -13.79 1.53 3.56
CA VAL A 99 -13.61 2.94 3.20
C VAL A 99 -12.49 3.02 2.16
N LEU A 100 -12.83 3.54 0.98
CA LEU A 100 -11.87 3.77 -0.10
C LEU A 100 -11.63 5.26 -0.24
N PHE A 101 -10.40 5.70 -0.02
CA PHE A 101 -10.01 7.07 -0.31
C PHE A 101 -9.72 7.24 -1.80
N ARG A 102 -10.46 8.15 -2.44
CA ARG A 102 -10.37 8.42 -3.88
C ARG A 102 -9.44 9.61 -4.16
N ARG A 103 -8.15 9.33 -4.38
CA ARG A 103 -7.19 10.36 -4.86
C ARG A 103 -7.39 10.66 -6.35
N GLN A 104 -6.96 11.83 -6.81
CA GLN A 104 -7.07 12.23 -8.22
C GLN A 104 -6.46 11.19 -9.17
N GLN A 105 -5.28 10.65 -8.85
CA GLN A 105 -4.63 9.64 -9.69
C GLN A 105 -5.45 8.35 -9.87
N LEU A 106 -6.30 7.99 -8.90
CA LEU A 106 -7.21 6.85 -9.05
C LEU A 106 -8.30 7.17 -10.08
N VAL A 107 -8.80 8.40 -10.10
CA VAL A 107 -9.74 8.87 -11.13
C VAL A 107 -9.10 8.76 -12.51
N ASP A 108 -7.86 9.20 -12.62
CA ASP A 108 -7.11 9.14 -13.86
C ASP A 108 -6.86 7.68 -14.28
N GLU A 109 -6.50 6.78 -13.35
CA GLU A 109 -6.36 5.34 -13.59
C GLU A 109 -7.64 4.74 -14.16
N TRP A 110 -8.79 5.03 -13.54
CA TRP A 110 -10.10 4.52 -13.97
C TRP A 110 -10.49 5.05 -15.35
N ASN A 111 -10.24 6.33 -15.61
CA ASN A 111 -10.45 6.93 -16.93
C ASN A 111 -9.58 6.25 -18.00
N ASN A 112 -8.35 5.88 -17.66
CA ASN A 112 -7.45 5.15 -18.55
C ASN A 112 -7.91 3.70 -18.79
N ILE A 113 -8.42 2.99 -17.77
CA ILE A 113 -9.01 1.65 -17.95
C ILE A 113 -10.21 1.73 -18.91
N MET A 114 -11.12 2.68 -18.68
CA MET A 114 -12.27 2.93 -19.57
C MET A 114 -11.82 3.25 -21.00
N LYS A 115 -10.91 4.23 -21.15
CA LYS A 115 -10.44 4.68 -22.46
C LYS A 115 -9.74 3.55 -23.20
N PHE A 116 -8.72 2.94 -22.61
CA PHE A 116 -7.84 2.05 -23.34
C PHE A 116 -8.32 0.61 -23.35
N SER A 117 -8.61 0.02 -22.18
CA SER A 117 -8.96 -1.40 -22.10
C SER A 117 -10.39 -1.68 -22.52
N ILE A 118 -11.35 -0.84 -22.13
CA ILE A 118 -12.77 -1.06 -22.47
C ILE A 118 -13.12 -0.56 -23.87
N ASN A 119 -12.82 0.69 -24.19
CA ASN A 119 -13.28 1.31 -25.44
C ASN A 119 -12.39 0.99 -26.65
N HIS A 120 -11.07 0.89 -26.45
CA HIS A 120 -10.11 0.66 -27.54
C HIS A 120 -9.49 -0.74 -27.54
N PHE A 121 -9.91 -1.61 -26.61
CA PHE A 121 -9.42 -3.00 -26.49
C PHE A 121 -7.89 -3.13 -26.36
N ALA A 122 -7.22 -2.05 -25.94
CA ALA A 122 -5.79 -2.01 -25.72
C ALA A 122 -5.43 -2.69 -24.39
N VAL A 123 -4.21 -3.24 -24.32
CA VAL A 123 -3.65 -3.72 -23.06
C VAL A 123 -3.17 -2.52 -22.26
N LEU A 124 -3.77 -2.29 -21.09
CA LEU A 124 -3.34 -1.22 -20.20
C LEU A 124 -2.42 -1.78 -19.11
N TRP A 125 -1.23 -1.20 -19.02
CA TRP A 125 -0.26 -1.49 -17.98
C TRP A 125 -0.30 -0.41 -16.90
N ILE A 126 -0.81 -0.76 -15.73
CA ILE A 126 -0.78 0.06 -14.53
C ILE A 126 0.49 -0.29 -13.75
N TYR A 127 1.41 0.66 -13.63
CA TYR A 127 2.67 0.46 -12.94
C TYR A 127 3.03 1.60 -12.01
N GLY A 128 3.93 1.32 -11.08
CA GLY A 128 4.39 2.29 -10.10
C GLY A 128 5.01 1.61 -8.89
N PRO A 129 5.55 2.40 -7.95
CA PRO A 129 6.25 1.85 -6.78
C PRO A 129 5.38 0.91 -5.95
N PRO A 130 5.95 -0.12 -5.29
CA PRO A 130 5.21 -0.93 -4.33
C PRO A 130 4.53 -0.09 -3.25
N GLY A 131 3.32 -0.48 -2.84
CA GLY A 131 2.61 0.20 -1.75
C GLY A 131 1.88 1.48 -2.12
N THR A 132 1.81 1.88 -3.40
CA THR A 132 1.09 3.10 -3.84
C THR A 132 -0.43 2.96 -4.00
N GLY A 133 -0.95 1.73 -3.94
CA GLY A 133 -2.40 1.45 -4.04
C GLY A 133 -2.91 0.93 -5.38
N LYS A 134 -2.04 0.62 -6.35
CA LYS A 134 -2.42 0.14 -7.71
C LYS A 134 -3.46 -1.00 -7.70
N SER A 135 -3.15 -2.11 -7.05
CA SER A 135 -4.03 -3.28 -7.02
C SER A 135 -5.36 -2.97 -6.31
N CYS A 136 -5.34 -2.11 -5.29
CA CYS A 136 -6.54 -1.65 -4.60
C CYS A 136 -7.42 -0.77 -5.52
N ALA A 137 -6.81 0.18 -6.25
CA ALA A 137 -7.50 1.05 -7.20
C ALA A 137 -8.13 0.26 -8.36
N ALA A 138 -7.39 -0.70 -8.93
CA ALA A 138 -7.87 -1.57 -10.00
C ALA A 138 -8.99 -2.51 -9.50
N LEU A 139 -8.87 -3.06 -8.28
CA LEU A 139 -9.92 -3.89 -7.69
C LEU A 139 -11.20 -3.09 -7.43
N ALA A 140 -11.06 -1.88 -6.89
CA ALA A 140 -12.19 -0.98 -6.67
C ALA A 140 -12.90 -0.62 -7.98
N TYR A 141 -12.16 -0.39 -9.07
CA TYR A 141 -12.74 -0.20 -10.39
C TYR A 141 -13.50 -1.44 -10.84
N ALA A 142 -12.88 -2.62 -10.73
CA ALA A 142 -13.48 -3.88 -11.13
C ALA A 142 -14.80 -4.13 -10.39
N CYS A 143 -14.86 -3.82 -9.09
CA CYS A 143 -16.08 -3.91 -8.29
C CYS A 143 -17.14 -2.84 -8.62
N SER A 144 -16.76 -1.74 -9.30
CA SER A 144 -17.67 -0.66 -9.68
C SER A 144 -18.40 -0.91 -11.00
N LEU A 145 -17.95 -1.89 -11.78
CA LEU A 145 -18.57 -2.23 -13.06
C LEU A 145 -19.98 -2.78 -12.85
N ASP A 146 -20.90 -2.42 -13.75
CA ASP A 146 -22.27 -2.93 -13.71
C ASP A 146 -22.26 -4.45 -13.95
N SER A 147 -22.55 -5.22 -12.90
CA SER A 147 -22.64 -6.68 -12.97
C SER A 147 -23.75 -7.20 -13.90
N SER A 148 -24.67 -6.36 -14.39
CA SER A 148 -25.59 -6.77 -15.44
C SER A 148 -24.96 -6.73 -16.84
N GLU A 149 -23.89 -5.96 -17.00
CA GLU A 149 -23.18 -5.76 -18.26
C GLU A 149 -21.80 -6.42 -18.29
N TRP A 150 -21.14 -6.61 -17.15
CA TRP A 150 -19.73 -6.99 -17.07
C TRP A 150 -19.48 -8.22 -16.19
N ASP A 151 -18.67 -9.12 -16.74
CA ASP A 151 -17.95 -10.16 -16.01
C ASP A 151 -16.53 -9.67 -15.71
N VAL A 152 -16.05 -9.90 -14.49
CA VAL A 152 -14.69 -9.55 -14.09
C VAL A 152 -13.91 -10.82 -13.78
N LEU A 153 -12.82 -11.04 -14.50
CA LEU A 153 -11.84 -12.07 -14.17
C LEU A 153 -10.58 -11.42 -13.60
N TRP A 154 -10.34 -11.62 -12.31
CA TRP A 154 -9.13 -11.18 -11.62
C TRP A 154 -8.17 -12.34 -11.44
N ILE A 155 -6.95 -12.21 -11.93
CA ILE A 155 -5.90 -13.22 -11.85
C ILE A 155 -4.73 -12.61 -11.07
N HIS A 156 -4.46 -13.12 -9.88
CA HIS A 156 -3.36 -12.69 -9.05
C HIS A 156 -2.24 -13.72 -9.02
N HIS A 157 -1.03 -13.28 -9.34
CA HIS A 157 0.18 -14.09 -9.34
C HIS A 157 0.81 -14.15 -7.94
N SER A 158 0.75 -15.33 -7.30
CA SER A 158 1.35 -15.58 -6.00
C SER A 158 2.77 -16.16 -6.13
N ARG A 159 3.79 -15.32 -5.98
CA ARG A 159 5.21 -15.76 -6.03
C ARG A 159 5.58 -16.84 -5.00
N PRO A 160 5.19 -16.75 -3.71
CA PRO A 160 5.58 -17.74 -2.71
C PRO A 160 4.98 -19.12 -3.02
N GLY A 161 3.83 -19.13 -3.71
CA GLY A 161 3.06 -20.33 -3.98
C GLY A 161 3.31 -20.98 -5.33
N GLN A 162 3.89 -20.25 -6.29
CA GLN A 162 3.98 -20.69 -7.69
C GLN A 162 2.61 -21.10 -8.26
N PHE A 163 1.57 -20.31 -7.98
CA PHE A 163 0.23 -20.51 -8.53
C PHE A 163 -0.45 -19.18 -8.85
N LEU A 164 -1.49 -19.26 -9.68
CA LEU A 164 -2.40 -18.17 -10.01
C LEU A 164 -3.68 -18.30 -9.18
N ASN A 165 -4.01 -17.26 -8.42
CA ASN A 165 -5.31 -17.13 -7.77
C ASN A 165 -6.26 -16.41 -8.72
N CYS A 166 -7.32 -17.10 -9.14
CA CYS A 166 -8.32 -16.55 -10.02
C CYS A 166 -9.61 -16.29 -9.25
N VAL A 167 -10.13 -15.07 -9.34
CA VAL A 167 -11.44 -14.68 -8.85
C VAL A 167 -12.27 -14.24 -10.04
N TRP A 168 -13.40 -14.90 -10.27
CA TRP A 168 -14.34 -14.56 -11.33
C TRP A 168 -15.63 -14.04 -10.70
N LEU A 169 -15.90 -12.76 -10.92
CA LEU A 169 -17.17 -12.13 -10.58
C LEU A 169 -18.06 -12.20 -11.81
N GLN A 170 -19.00 -13.15 -11.79
CA GLN A 170 -19.97 -13.35 -12.85
C GLN A 170 -21.14 -12.41 -12.68
N GLY A 171 -21.43 -11.71 -13.76
CA GLY A 171 -22.59 -10.85 -13.88
C GLY A 171 -23.91 -11.62 -13.78
N SER A 172 -24.96 -10.93 -13.35
CA SER A 172 -26.31 -11.48 -13.26
C SER A 172 -27.34 -10.38 -13.52
N THR A 173 -28.39 -10.70 -14.26
CA THR A 173 -29.54 -9.82 -14.50
C THR A 173 -30.46 -9.69 -13.27
N ARG A 174 -30.27 -10.53 -12.25
CA ARG A 174 -30.94 -10.45 -10.95
C ARG A 174 -29.93 -10.03 -9.89
N LYS A 175 -30.34 -9.19 -8.92
CA LYS A 175 -29.49 -8.78 -7.78
C LYS A 175 -28.75 -9.99 -7.19
N GLY A 176 -27.42 -9.96 -7.25
CA GLY A 176 -26.53 -11.02 -6.77
C GLY A 176 -25.77 -11.70 -7.91
N GLY A 177 -24.66 -11.09 -8.34
CA GLY A 177 -23.65 -11.78 -9.16
C GLY A 177 -23.04 -12.97 -8.41
N THR A 178 -22.43 -13.91 -9.14
CA THR A 178 -21.79 -15.09 -8.51
C THR A 178 -20.28 -14.88 -8.44
N LYS A 179 -19.70 -14.99 -7.25
CA LYS A 179 -18.23 -15.05 -7.07
C LYS A 179 -17.78 -16.50 -7.17
N ARG A 180 -16.85 -16.79 -8.08
CA ARG A 180 -16.14 -18.07 -8.17
C ARG A 180 -14.66 -17.83 -7.95
N THR A 181 -13.99 -18.80 -7.33
CA THR A 181 -12.55 -18.76 -7.10
C THR A 181 -11.92 -20.07 -7.53
N CYS A 182 -10.75 -20.03 -8.17
CA CYS A 182 -9.93 -21.20 -8.40
C CYS A 182 -8.45 -20.86 -8.26
N VAL A 183 -7.65 -21.91 -8.07
CA VAL A 183 -6.19 -21.82 -8.03
C VAL A 183 -5.67 -22.66 -9.18
N ILE A 184 -4.76 -22.09 -9.98
CA ILE A 184 -4.14 -22.77 -11.11
C ILE A 184 -2.64 -22.88 -10.82
N ASP A 185 -2.14 -24.10 -10.73
CA ASP A 185 -0.71 -24.37 -10.64
C ASP A 185 0.00 -23.94 -11.93
N TYR A 186 1.26 -23.49 -11.83
CA TYR A 186 2.05 -23.03 -12.97
C TYR A 186 2.19 -24.07 -14.08
N ASP A 187 2.26 -25.35 -13.72
CA ASP A 187 2.37 -26.45 -14.68
C ASP A 187 1.09 -26.62 -15.50
N ASP A 188 -0.06 -26.24 -14.93
CA ASP A 188 -1.36 -26.42 -15.56
C ASP A 188 -1.92 -25.16 -16.23
N VAL A 189 -1.15 -24.05 -16.24
CA VAL A 189 -1.62 -22.76 -16.81
C VAL A 189 -2.01 -22.89 -18.27
N GLU A 190 -1.28 -23.66 -19.07
CA GLU A 190 -1.61 -23.86 -20.50
C GLU A 190 -2.90 -24.65 -20.71
N LEU A 191 -3.28 -25.49 -19.74
CA LEU A 191 -4.47 -26.33 -19.83
C LEU A 191 -5.71 -25.58 -19.33
N TYR A 192 -5.65 -25.01 -18.12
CA TYR A 192 -6.84 -24.49 -17.45
C TYR A 192 -7.12 -23.01 -17.71
N LEU A 193 -6.09 -22.17 -17.97
CA LEU A 193 -6.33 -20.74 -18.18
C LEU A 193 -7.12 -20.47 -19.48
N PRO A 194 -6.81 -21.11 -20.64
CA PRO A 194 -7.63 -20.94 -21.83
C PRO A 194 -9.07 -21.40 -21.63
N GLU A 195 -9.30 -22.47 -20.86
CA GLU A 195 -10.64 -22.95 -20.55
C GLU A 195 -11.40 -21.96 -19.66
N LEU A 196 -10.74 -21.41 -18.63
CA LEU A 196 -11.32 -20.37 -17.79
C LEU A 196 -11.71 -19.12 -18.61
N LEU A 197 -10.81 -18.68 -19.50
CA LEU A 197 -11.08 -17.55 -20.40
C LEU A 197 -12.23 -17.86 -21.36
N ARG A 198 -12.29 -19.08 -21.91
CA ARG A 198 -13.42 -19.53 -22.76
C ARG A 198 -14.74 -19.55 -22.01
N LEU A 199 -14.75 -20.06 -20.78
CA LEU A 199 -15.94 -20.05 -19.94
C LEU A 199 -16.40 -18.64 -19.61
N SER A 200 -15.44 -17.70 -19.51
CA SER A 200 -15.73 -16.29 -19.28
C SER A 200 -16.16 -15.51 -20.53
N THR A 201 -16.01 -16.06 -21.74
CA THR A 201 -16.54 -15.43 -22.96
C THR A 201 -17.93 -15.97 -23.29
N PRO A 202 -18.91 -15.14 -23.69
CA PRO A 202 -20.22 -15.63 -24.10
C PRO A 202 -20.09 -16.70 -25.20
N ARG A 203 -20.76 -17.85 -25.02
CA ARG A 203 -20.99 -18.79 -26.12
C ARG A 203 -21.89 -18.09 -27.14
N ASN A 204 -21.43 -17.99 -28.40
CA ASN A 204 -22.32 -17.67 -29.51
C ASN A 204 -23.58 -18.56 -29.41
N PRO A 205 -24.79 -17.99 -29.32
CA PRO A 205 -26.00 -18.79 -29.33
C PRO A 205 -26.16 -19.34 -30.75
N THR A 206 -25.95 -20.64 -30.89
CA THR A 206 -26.42 -21.33 -32.07
C THR A 206 -27.96 -21.32 -32.04
N SER A 207 -28.54 -20.78 -33.10
CA SER A 207 -29.93 -20.91 -33.54
C SER A 207 -30.95 -19.83 -33.10
N THR A 208 -31.24 -18.95 -34.06
CA THR A 208 -32.56 -18.39 -34.41
C THR A 208 -33.31 -17.57 -33.35
N ALA A 209 -33.03 -16.27 -33.30
CA ALA A 209 -34.04 -15.25 -33.00
C ALA A 209 -34.11 -14.27 -34.17
N ILE A 210 -35.12 -14.45 -35.02
CA ILE A 210 -35.53 -13.45 -36.01
C ILE A 210 -36.20 -12.32 -35.21
N GLY A 211 -35.56 -11.15 -35.16
CA GLY A 211 -36.12 -9.96 -34.51
C GLY A 211 -35.06 -9.22 -33.70
N GLY A 212 -34.61 -8.08 -34.24
CA GLY A 212 -33.52 -7.29 -33.69
C GLY A 212 -33.71 -6.89 -32.23
N THR A 213 -32.89 -7.49 -31.37
CA THR A 213 -32.34 -6.86 -30.17
C THR A 213 -30.93 -7.43 -30.03
N SER A 214 -29.92 -6.57 -30.11
CA SER A 214 -28.51 -6.93 -29.95
C SER A 214 -28.30 -7.63 -28.60
N SER A 215 -27.60 -8.76 -28.62
CA SER A 215 -27.52 -9.76 -27.57
C SER A 215 -27.08 -9.25 -26.19
N ILE A 216 -27.83 -9.66 -25.17
CA ILE A 216 -27.72 -9.35 -23.74
C ILE A 216 -26.78 -10.39 -23.08
N PHE A 217 -25.48 -10.34 -23.35
CA PHE A 217 -24.51 -11.16 -22.60
C PHE A 217 -23.42 -10.29 -21.97
N PRO A 218 -23.01 -10.60 -20.73
CA PRO A 218 -22.00 -9.81 -20.03
C PRO A 218 -20.66 -9.88 -20.76
N LYS A 219 -20.03 -8.70 -20.87
CA LYS A 219 -18.72 -8.47 -21.44
C LYS A 219 -17.65 -8.79 -20.40
N THR A 220 -16.60 -9.51 -20.77
CA THR A 220 -15.53 -9.83 -19.80
C THR A 220 -14.38 -8.84 -19.87
N ILE A 221 -13.93 -8.39 -18.71
CA ILE A 221 -12.67 -7.65 -18.50
C ILE A 221 -11.72 -8.51 -17.65
N VAL A 222 -10.44 -8.54 -18.01
CA VAL A 222 -9.43 -9.35 -17.31
C VAL A 222 -8.44 -8.43 -16.60
N PHE A 223 -8.25 -8.66 -15.31
CA PHE A 223 -7.22 -8.02 -14.49
C PHE A 223 -6.11 -9.02 -14.18
N LEU A 224 -4.87 -8.66 -14.46
CA LEU A 224 -3.69 -9.45 -14.20
C LEU A 224 -2.81 -8.73 -13.18
N ASP A 225 -2.92 -9.12 -11.91
CA ASP A 225 -2.27 -8.47 -10.78
C ASP A 225 -1.04 -9.27 -10.27
N GLY A 226 -0.07 -8.55 -9.73
CA GLY A 226 1.20 -9.14 -9.29
C GLY A 226 2.12 -9.51 -10.45
N TYR A 227 1.88 -8.97 -11.65
CA TYR A 227 2.64 -9.30 -12.86
C TYR A 227 4.13 -9.01 -12.69
N VAL A 228 4.96 -9.92 -13.19
CA VAL A 228 6.41 -9.82 -13.17
C VAL A 228 6.90 -10.12 -14.58
N THR A 229 7.58 -9.14 -15.17
CA THR A 229 8.19 -9.24 -16.51
C THR A 229 9.18 -10.39 -16.70
N SER A 230 9.61 -11.06 -15.63
CA SER A 230 10.52 -12.21 -15.65
C SER A 230 9.84 -13.55 -15.35
N SER A 231 8.51 -13.61 -15.35
CA SER A 231 7.76 -14.86 -15.14
C SER A 231 7.24 -15.38 -16.46
N ASP A 232 7.86 -16.45 -16.97
CA ASP A 232 7.42 -17.13 -18.21
C ASP A 232 5.94 -17.53 -18.12
N VAL A 233 5.46 -17.86 -16.92
CA VAL A 233 4.06 -18.19 -16.65
C VAL A 233 3.15 -17.00 -16.90
N MET A 234 3.59 -15.81 -16.48
CA MET A 234 2.83 -14.58 -16.67
C MET A 234 2.87 -14.10 -18.12
N GLU A 235 3.98 -14.29 -18.82
CA GLU A 235 4.06 -14.05 -20.26
C GLU A 235 3.17 -15.02 -21.05
N ARG A 236 3.10 -16.29 -20.64
CA ARG A 236 2.13 -17.27 -21.17
C ARG A 236 0.70 -16.82 -20.92
N ALA A 237 0.36 -16.43 -19.68
CA ALA A 237 -0.97 -15.93 -19.34
C ALA A 237 -1.36 -14.68 -20.15
N LEU A 238 -0.44 -13.72 -20.27
CA LEU A 238 -0.60 -12.51 -21.09
C LEU A 238 -0.92 -12.85 -22.55
N ARG A 239 -0.20 -13.80 -23.15
CA ARG A 239 -0.44 -14.22 -24.54
C ARG A 239 -1.83 -14.79 -24.78
N LYS A 240 -2.48 -15.35 -23.74
CA LYS A 240 -3.85 -15.88 -23.82
C LYS A 240 -4.91 -14.79 -23.55
N CYS A 241 -4.61 -13.81 -22.70
CA CYS A 241 -5.50 -12.71 -22.35
C CYS A 241 -5.43 -11.56 -23.38
N ARG A 242 -6.04 -11.72 -24.57
CA ARG A 242 -5.89 -10.73 -25.67
C ARG A 242 -6.99 -9.67 -25.78
N ARG A 243 -7.98 -9.63 -24.88
CA ARG A 243 -9.11 -8.67 -24.95
C ARG A 243 -9.38 -8.03 -23.60
N ARG A 244 -9.57 -6.70 -23.59
CA ARG A 244 -9.92 -5.89 -22.41
C ARG A 244 -9.08 -6.27 -21.19
N LEU A 245 -7.77 -6.19 -21.36
CA LEU A 245 -6.80 -6.63 -20.39
C LEU A 245 -6.19 -5.43 -19.67
N VAL A 246 -6.19 -5.49 -18.35
CA VAL A 246 -5.51 -4.56 -17.45
C VAL A 246 -4.45 -5.34 -16.68
N CYS A 247 -3.18 -4.95 -16.85
CA CYS A 247 -2.06 -5.55 -16.12
C CYS A 247 -1.59 -4.60 -15.02
N VAL A 248 -1.61 -5.08 -13.78
CA VAL A 248 -1.17 -4.33 -12.59
C VAL A 248 0.16 -4.88 -12.12
N THR A 249 1.21 -4.04 -12.11
CA THR A 249 2.56 -4.48 -11.79
C THR A 249 3.36 -3.48 -10.96
N SER A 250 4.30 -3.98 -10.15
CA SER A 250 5.38 -3.18 -9.57
C SER A 250 6.49 -2.95 -10.60
N MET A 251 7.20 -1.81 -10.50
CA MET A 251 8.32 -1.27 -11.31
C MET A 251 9.35 -2.18 -12.02
N ALA A 252 9.30 -3.51 -11.91
CA ALA A 252 10.17 -4.45 -12.58
C ALA A 252 10.03 -4.35 -14.12
N LYS A 253 10.91 -3.55 -14.73
CA LYS A 253 11.28 -3.53 -16.15
C LYS A 253 10.28 -3.04 -17.21
N ILE A 254 9.00 -2.82 -16.94
CA ILE A 254 8.11 -2.36 -18.03
C ILE A 254 8.59 -1.02 -18.59
N GLY A 255 9.06 -0.05 -17.79
CA GLY A 255 9.67 1.17 -18.34
C GLY A 255 10.97 1.00 -19.16
N LYS A 256 11.54 -0.22 -19.26
CA LYS A 256 12.88 -0.49 -19.83
C LYS A 256 12.84 -1.40 -21.04
N ASP A 257 12.04 -2.46 -20.96
CA ASP A 257 11.83 -3.42 -22.05
C ASP A 257 10.51 -3.14 -22.81
N TYR A 258 9.71 -2.16 -22.37
CA TYR A 258 8.64 -1.61 -23.19
C TYR A 258 9.26 -0.87 -24.37
N ARG A 259 9.43 -1.62 -25.46
CA ARG A 259 9.82 -1.09 -26.76
C ARG A 259 8.64 -0.32 -27.32
N ARG A 260 8.61 0.99 -27.05
CA ARG A 260 7.74 1.96 -27.73
C ARG A 260 7.78 1.81 -29.26
N SER A 261 8.89 1.30 -29.80
CA SER A 261 9.10 1.05 -31.23
C SER A 261 8.38 -0.17 -31.81
N GLU A 262 7.81 -1.05 -30.98
CA GLU A 262 7.08 -2.26 -31.42
C GLU A 262 5.57 -2.20 -31.07
N CYS A 263 5.12 -1.13 -30.43
CA CYS A 263 3.73 -0.90 -30.09
C CYS A 263 3.20 0.32 -30.85
N ASP A 264 2.14 0.13 -31.63
CA ASP A 264 1.41 1.25 -32.19
C ASP A 264 0.76 2.03 -31.03
N GLU A 265 1.11 3.30 -30.84
CA GLU A 265 0.33 4.19 -29.97
C GLU A 265 -0.99 4.50 -30.69
N LEU A 266 -2.11 4.46 -29.95
CA LEU A 266 -3.37 4.94 -30.50
C LEU A 266 -3.19 6.44 -30.84
N PRO A 267 -3.50 6.89 -32.07
CA PRO A 267 -3.35 8.29 -32.43
C PRO A 267 -4.22 9.14 -31.50
N ASP A 268 -3.66 10.23 -30.98
CA ASP A 268 -4.39 11.21 -30.19
C ASP A 268 -5.56 11.77 -31.03
N LEU A 269 -6.77 11.29 -30.76
CA LEU A 269 -8.00 11.76 -31.40
C LEU A 269 -8.58 13.01 -30.73
N GLU A 270 -7.86 13.62 -29.80
CA GLU A 270 -8.21 14.92 -29.24
C GLU A 270 -7.79 16.04 -30.21
N GLY A 271 -8.57 16.26 -31.26
CA GLY A 271 -8.47 17.51 -32.04
C GLY A 271 -8.86 17.49 -33.51
N LYS A 272 -9.14 16.34 -34.13
CA LYS A 272 -9.63 16.31 -35.51
C LYS A 272 -11.07 15.83 -35.54
N ARG A 273 -11.97 16.73 -35.97
CA ARG A 273 -13.33 16.37 -36.37
C ARG A 273 -13.27 15.08 -37.19
N ALA A 274 -14.00 14.08 -36.74
CA ALA A 274 -14.16 12.80 -37.42
C ALA A 274 -14.68 13.05 -38.84
N SER A 275 -13.77 13.09 -39.81
CA SER A 275 -14.07 13.00 -41.23
C SER A 275 -12.94 12.20 -41.86
N GLY A 276 -13.13 10.89 -41.98
CA GLY A 276 -12.30 10.04 -42.83
C GLY A 276 -11.55 8.88 -42.19
N VAL A 277 -11.88 8.45 -40.96
CA VAL A 277 -11.51 7.11 -40.51
C VAL A 277 -12.76 6.27 -40.60
N GLU A 278 -12.78 5.31 -41.54
CA GLU A 278 -13.87 4.35 -41.59
C GLU A 278 -13.94 3.58 -40.26
N PRO A 279 -15.14 3.40 -39.69
CA PRO A 279 -15.31 2.67 -38.45
C PRO A 279 -14.74 1.26 -38.63
N MET A 280 -13.78 0.90 -37.78
CA MET A 280 -13.32 -0.48 -37.66
C MET A 280 -14.56 -1.35 -37.39
N ASP A 281 -14.75 -2.37 -38.21
CA ASP A 281 -15.94 -3.23 -38.24
C ASP A 281 -16.32 -3.66 -36.81
N THR A 282 -17.49 -3.19 -36.36
CA THR A 282 -18.03 -3.43 -35.02
C THR A 282 -18.87 -4.71 -34.96
N SER A 283 -18.85 -5.51 -36.03
CA SER A 283 -19.51 -6.81 -36.01
C SER A 283 -18.69 -7.81 -35.19
N GLU A 284 -19.33 -8.41 -34.17
CA GLU A 284 -18.83 -9.57 -33.43
C GLU A 284 -18.81 -10.85 -34.30
N GLY A 285 -18.53 -10.72 -35.60
CA GLY A 285 -18.43 -11.82 -36.54
C GLY A 285 -17.01 -12.37 -36.58
N ASP A 286 -16.86 -13.67 -36.33
CA ASP A 286 -15.68 -14.53 -36.48
C ASP A 286 -14.49 -13.92 -37.24
N LEU A 287 -13.69 -13.09 -36.55
CA LEU A 287 -12.34 -12.79 -36.98
C LEU A 287 -11.51 -14.05 -36.71
N VAL A 288 -11.31 -14.85 -37.74
CA VAL A 288 -10.26 -15.86 -37.80
C VAL A 288 -8.93 -15.14 -37.51
N ILE A 289 -8.44 -15.29 -36.29
CA ILE A 289 -7.27 -14.57 -35.77
C ILE A 289 -6.02 -15.12 -36.45
N HIS A 290 -5.53 -14.42 -37.48
CA HIS A 290 -4.15 -14.56 -37.92
C HIS A 290 -3.22 -14.03 -36.81
N ASP A 291 -2.18 -14.79 -36.50
CA ASP A 291 -1.26 -14.65 -35.35
C ASP A 291 -0.34 -13.42 -35.40
N THR A 292 -0.73 -12.34 -36.10
CA THR A 292 0.15 -11.21 -36.47
C THR A 292 -0.43 -9.80 -36.25
N GLN A 293 -1.60 -9.62 -35.62
CA GLN A 293 -2.08 -8.27 -35.29
C GLN A 293 -1.35 -7.69 -34.06
N SER A 294 -0.75 -6.50 -34.24
CA SER A 294 -0.14 -5.70 -33.17
C SER A 294 -1.19 -5.39 -32.10
N VAL A 295 -0.94 -5.81 -30.87
CA VAL A 295 -1.78 -5.47 -29.73
C VAL A 295 -1.40 -4.06 -29.28
N TYR A 296 -2.31 -3.10 -29.39
CA TYR A 296 -2.12 -1.75 -28.86
C TYR A 296 -1.89 -1.83 -27.35
N GLN A 297 -0.76 -1.30 -26.87
CA GLN A 297 -0.41 -1.27 -25.45
C GLN A 297 -0.36 0.17 -24.97
N GLN A 298 -0.76 0.39 -23.72
CA GLN A 298 -0.77 1.70 -23.07
C GLN A 298 -0.23 1.59 -21.65
N LEU A 299 0.36 2.68 -21.17
CA LEU A 299 1.03 2.75 -19.88
C LEU A 299 0.38 3.82 -19.00
N PHE A 300 -0.07 3.41 -17.82
CA PHE A 300 -0.49 4.32 -16.77
C PHE A 300 0.45 4.20 -15.58
N LYS A 301 1.10 5.32 -15.24
CA LYS A 301 2.02 5.39 -14.09
C LYS A 301 1.27 5.94 -12.87
N LEU A 302 1.21 5.17 -11.80
CA LEU A 302 0.72 5.60 -10.50
C LEU A 302 1.90 6.07 -9.63
N HIS A 303 1.89 7.34 -9.23
CA HIS A 303 2.94 7.93 -8.41
C HIS A 303 2.77 7.62 -6.92
N SER A 304 3.86 7.78 -6.20
CA SER A 304 3.91 7.71 -4.74
C SER A 304 3.06 8.79 -4.07
N TRP A 305 2.72 8.54 -2.82
CA TRP A 305 1.94 9.46 -2.01
C TRP A 305 2.83 10.56 -1.43
N THR A 306 2.37 11.79 -1.49
CA THR A 306 3.01 12.92 -0.82
C THR A 306 2.49 13.06 0.61
N LEU A 307 3.20 13.82 1.45
CA LEU A 307 2.71 14.19 2.78
C LEU A 307 1.34 14.89 2.70
N GLU A 308 1.14 15.74 1.70
CA GLU A 308 -0.13 16.44 1.50
C GLU A 308 -1.25 15.49 1.08
N ASP A 309 -0.98 14.50 0.22
CA ASP A 309 -1.98 13.46 -0.10
C ASP A 309 -2.47 12.74 1.16
N TYR A 310 -1.57 12.44 2.11
CA TYR A 310 -1.95 11.83 3.37
C TYR A 310 -2.78 12.76 4.25
N LYS A 311 -2.40 14.04 4.37
CA LYS A 311 -3.15 15.03 5.14
C LYS A 311 -4.57 15.20 4.59
N ILE A 312 -4.73 15.25 3.26
CA ILE A 312 -6.05 15.28 2.63
C ILE A 312 -6.84 14.01 2.98
N ALA A 313 -6.21 12.83 2.96
CA ALA A 313 -6.90 11.58 3.28
C ALA A 313 -7.38 11.50 4.72
N ILE A 314 -6.54 11.86 5.70
CA ILE A 314 -6.91 11.78 7.13
C ILE A 314 -7.77 12.96 7.62
N ALA A 315 -8.00 13.97 6.78
CA ALA A 315 -9.01 14.99 7.03
C ALA A 315 -10.44 14.43 6.92
N GLU A 316 -10.62 13.35 6.16
CA GLU A 316 -11.90 12.64 6.06
C GLU A 316 -12.11 11.73 7.28
N GLU A 317 -13.17 11.98 8.03
CA GLU A 317 -13.46 11.33 9.32
C GLU A 317 -13.53 9.80 9.22
N ASP A 318 -14.36 9.30 8.31
CA ASP A 318 -14.56 7.87 8.11
C ASP A 318 -13.27 7.17 7.71
N PHE A 319 -12.43 7.83 6.91
CA PHE A 319 -11.14 7.28 6.51
C PHE A 319 -10.17 7.27 7.70
N PHE A 320 -10.07 8.38 8.43
CA PHE A 320 -9.22 8.48 9.61
C PHE A 320 -9.53 7.40 10.63
N GLN A 321 -10.80 7.22 11.02
CA GLN A 321 -11.22 6.18 11.96
C GLN A 321 -10.80 4.77 11.50
N SER A 322 -10.81 4.51 10.18
CA SER A 322 -10.42 3.20 9.63
C SER A 322 -8.92 2.90 9.75
N VAL A 323 -8.07 3.94 9.76
CA VAL A 323 -6.60 3.81 9.79
C VAL A 323 -5.98 4.27 11.10
N GLU A 324 -6.78 4.79 12.03
CA GLU A 324 -6.31 5.48 13.22
C GLU A 324 -5.32 4.63 14.03
N LYS A 325 -5.67 3.36 14.27
CA LYS A 325 -4.83 2.44 15.06
C LYS A 325 -3.47 2.14 14.43
N MET A 326 -3.31 2.42 13.15
CA MET A 326 -2.04 2.23 12.44
C MET A 326 -1.13 3.44 12.63
N LEU A 327 -1.68 4.61 12.96
CA LEU A 327 -0.91 5.83 13.21
C LEU A 327 -0.35 5.83 14.64
N PRO A 328 0.80 6.48 14.90
CA PRO A 328 1.43 6.49 16.22
C PRO A 328 0.47 7.02 17.28
N PRO A 329 0.54 6.52 18.53
CA PRO A 329 -0.26 7.07 19.62
C PRO A 329 0.13 8.54 19.86
N TYR A 330 -0.86 9.34 20.25
CA TYR A 330 -0.67 10.75 20.55
C TYR A 330 -1.36 11.07 21.89
N THR A 331 -0.75 11.96 22.67
CA THR A 331 -1.37 12.50 23.87
C THR A 331 -2.20 13.70 23.46
N GLU A 332 -3.52 13.58 23.47
CA GLU A 332 -4.44 14.66 23.12
C GLU A 332 -4.06 15.96 23.84
N ASP A 333 -3.89 17.03 23.05
CA ASP A 333 -3.69 18.37 23.58
C ASP A 333 -5.00 19.13 23.39
N PRO A 334 -5.79 19.35 24.46
CA PRO A 334 -7.09 20.02 24.36
C PRO A 334 -7.00 21.44 23.79
N LYS A 335 -5.79 22.02 23.74
CA LYS A 335 -5.55 23.37 23.20
C LYS A 335 -5.33 23.37 21.69
N LYS A 336 -5.14 22.21 21.05
CA LYS A 336 -4.93 22.10 19.60
C LYS A 336 -6.16 21.55 18.89
N PRO A 337 -6.52 22.09 17.71
CA PRO A 337 -7.53 21.49 16.87
C PRO A 337 -7.24 20.00 16.62
N GLU A 338 -8.27 19.16 16.65
CA GLU A 338 -8.13 17.72 16.43
C GLU A 338 -7.41 17.40 15.11
N LEU A 339 -7.74 18.14 14.04
CA LEU A 339 -7.13 17.97 12.73
C LEU A 339 -5.60 18.20 12.75
N ASP A 340 -5.11 19.18 13.52
CA ASP A 340 -3.67 19.44 13.67
C ASP A 340 -2.99 18.28 14.38
N GLN A 341 -3.67 17.65 15.34
CA GLN A 341 -3.18 16.47 16.05
C GLN A 341 -3.10 15.27 15.09
N ARG A 342 -4.11 15.07 14.22
CA ARG A 342 -4.10 14.04 13.16
C ARG A 342 -2.94 14.26 12.18
N PHE A 343 -2.75 15.50 11.72
CA PHE A 343 -1.65 15.86 10.84
C PHE A 343 -0.30 15.54 11.48
N LYS A 344 -0.13 15.82 12.77
CA LYS A 344 1.11 15.49 13.49
C LYS A 344 1.39 13.99 13.51
N ARG A 345 0.38 13.15 13.74
CA ARG A 345 0.53 11.67 13.71
C ARG A 345 0.98 11.16 12.34
N VAL A 346 0.43 11.72 11.27
CA VAL A 346 0.85 11.41 9.90
C VAL A 346 2.27 11.90 9.62
N GLU A 347 2.62 13.13 10.01
CA GLU A 347 3.98 13.67 9.85
C GLU A 347 5.03 12.82 10.56
N ASP A 348 4.74 12.39 11.80
CA ASP A 348 5.63 11.54 12.59
C ASP A 348 5.87 10.20 11.90
N LYS A 349 4.80 9.57 11.38
CA LYS A 349 4.91 8.30 10.67
C LYS A 349 5.50 8.43 9.27
N TYR A 350 5.31 9.58 8.61
CA TYR A 350 5.85 9.85 7.28
C TYR A 350 7.37 9.77 7.23
N PHE A 351 8.05 9.98 8.36
CA PHE A 351 9.49 9.71 8.48
C PHE A 351 9.88 8.29 8.06
N VAL A 352 9.07 7.30 8.46
CA VAL A 352 9.25 5.88 8.16
C VAL A 352 8.52 5.49 6.87
N ALA A 353 7.23 5.83 6.75
CA ALA A 353 6.39 5.39 5.65
C ALA A 353 6.72 6.07 4.32
N GLY A 354 7.11 7.36 4.37
CA GLY A 354 7.35 8.20 3.20
C GLY A 354 6.29 8.00 2.12
N GLY A 355 6.69 7.71 0.88
CA GLY A 355 5.78 7.60 -0.26
C GLY A 355 4.92 6.34 -0.38
N SER A 356 4.93 5.46 0.63
CA SER A 356 4.25 4.15 0.60
C SER A 356 2.99 4.15 1.46
N ALA A 357 1.81 4.20 0.81
CA ALA A 357 0.52 4.13 1.51
C ALA A 357 0.33 2.83 2.28
N ARG A 358 0.87 1.71 1.80
CA ARG A 358 0.91 0.45 2.56
C ARG A 358 1.62 0.62 3.91
N VAL A 359 2.80 1.25 3.91
CA VAL A 359 3.55 1.45 5.15
C VAL A 359 2.86 2.49 6.05
N MET A 360 2.16 3.46 5.45
CA MET A 360 1.40 4.47 6.19
C MET A 360 0.11 3.93 6.82
N PHE A 361 -0.64 3.05 6.14
CA PHE A 361 -2.01 2.69 6.52
C PHE A 361 -2.27 1.20 6.77
N ASP A 362 -1.39 0.29 6.35
CA ASP A 362 -1.60 -1.16 6.56
C ASP A 362 -0.78 -1.72 7.74
N PHE A 363 0.28 -1.02 8.14
CA PHE A 363 1.17 -1.44 9.22
C PHE A 363 1.16 -0.43 10.36
N ASP A 364 1.17 -0.87 11.62
CA ASP A 364 1.55 0.02 12.73
C ASP A 364 3.04 0.45 12.62
N SER A 365 3.49 1.35 13.50
CA SER A 365 4.86 1.87 13.48
C SER A 365 5.94 0.78 13.60
N VAL A 366 5.70 -0.29 14.36
CA VAL A 366 6.68 -1.37 14.57
C VAL A 366 6.78 -2.23 13.32
N ASN A 367 5.64 -2.64 12.77
CA ASN A 367 5.57 -3.44 11.55
C ASN A 367 6.05 -2.65 10.32
N ALA A 368 5.85 -1.33 10.30
CA ALA A 368 6.37 -0.45 9.25
C ALA A 368 7.90 -0.46 9.19
N VAL A 369 8.57 -0.35 10.35
CA VAL A 369 10.04 -0.43 10.45
C VAL A 369 10.52 -1.80 10.01
N LYS A 370 9.96 -2.87 10.58
CA LYS A 370 10.34 -4.25 10.22
C LYS A 370 10.22 -4.54 8.72
N TYR A 371 9.12 -4.11 8.10
CA TYR A 371 8.89 -4.31 6.66
C TYR A 371 9.96 -3.64 5.79
N LEU A 372 10.44 -2.46 6.21
CA LEU A 372 11.50 -1.73 5.52
C LEU A 372 12.89 -2.28 5.83
N ASP A 373 13.14 -2.75 7.05
CA ASP A 373 14.42 -3.36 7.44
C ASP A 373 14.73 -4.60 6.62
N GLU A 374 13.75 -5.49 6.43
CA GLU A 374 13.89 -6.65 5.54
C GLU A 374 14.28 -6.23 4.11
N ALA A 375 13.78 -5.08 3.64
CA ALA A 375 14.09 -4.56 2.33
C ALA A 375 15.47 -3.89 2.26
N ILE A 376 15.83 -3.15 3.31
CA ILE A 376 17.15 -2.54 3.49
C ILE A 376 18.21 -3.62 3.52
N GLU A 377 18.01 -4.69 4.29
CA GLU A 377 18.92 -5.84 4.45
C GLU A 377 19.27 -6.51 3.11
N ALA A 378 18.29 -6.55 2.19
CA ALA A 378 18.48 -7.10 0.85
C ALA A 378 19.35 -6.22 -0.09
N VAL A 379 19.69 -4.98 0.28
CA VAL A 379 20.59 -4.12 -0.50
C VAL A 379 22.04 -4.42 -0.14
N GLU A 380 22.77 -5.06 -1.06
CA GLU A 380 24.14 -5.53 -0.80
C GLU A 380 25.19 -4.41 -0.82
N ASN A 381 25.04 -3.41 -1.71
CA ASN A 381 26.04 -2.37 -1.92
C ASN A 381 25.47 -1.09 -2.55
N VAL A 382 26.31 -0.05 -2.65
CA VAL A 382 25.97 1.26 -3.23
C VAL A 382 25.57 1.16 -4.71
N GLU A 383 26.16 0.22 -5.46
CA GLU A 383 25.83 0.02 -6.87
C GLU A 383 24.41 -0.54 -7.04
N ALA A 384 24.00 -1.49 -6.19
CA ALA A 384 22.64 -2.01 -6.15
C ALA A 384 21.62 -0.91 -5.83
N CYS A 385 21.94 0.00 -4.91
CA CYS A 385 21.11 1.17 -4.59
C CYS A 385 21.04 2.17 -5.77
N SER A 386 22.16 2.41 -6.45
CA SER A 386 22.20 3.27 -7.63
C SER A 386 21.39 2.69 -8.79
N LYS A 387 21.51 1.37 -9.02
CA LYS A 387 20.67 0.62 -9.97
C LYS A 387 19.20 0.73 -9.61
N MET A 388 18.85 0.60 -8.34
CA MET A 388 17.48 0.76 -7.84
C MET A 388 16.91 2.14 -8.19
N LEU A 389 17.63 3.22 -7.92
CA LEU A 389 17.18 4.59 -8.22
C LEU A 389 17.16 4.91 -9.72
N GLY A 390 18.05 4.28 -10.49
CA GLY A 390 17.96 4.24 -11.95
C GLY A 390 16.85 3.31 -12.48
N GLY A 391 16.05 2.70 -11.61
CA GLY A 391 14.94 1.78 -11.94
C GLY A 391 15.37 0.40 -12.43
N SER A 392 16.65 0.03 -12.32
CA SER A 392 17.27 -1.22 -12.83
C SER A 392 17.30 -2.37 -11.82
N ALA A 393 16.81 -2.18 -10.59
CA ALA A 393 16.85 -3.24 -9.58
C ALA A 393 15.85 -4.36 -9.87
N ALA A 394 16.32 -5.61 -9.77
CA ALA A 394 15.60 -6.80 -10.23
C ALA A 394 14.75 -7.50 -9.15
N SER A 395 14.84 -7.10 -7.87
CA SER A 395 14.09 -7.77 -6.79
C SER A 395 12.92 -6.93 -6.28
N ASN A 396 11.78 -7.59 -6.04
CA ASN A 396 10.59 -6.94 -5.48
C ASN A 396 10.86 -6.36 -4.09
N THR A 397 11.76 -6.98 -3.34
CA THR A 397 12.19 -6.53 -2.01
C THR A 397 12.87 -5.17 -2.09
N ILE A 398 13.84 -5.00 -3.00
CA ILE A 398 14.54 -3.74 -3.21
C ILE A 398 13.59 -2.66 -3.75
N ASN A 399 12.63 -3.02 -4.60
CA ASN A 399 11.63 -2.08 -5.11
C ASN A 399 10.77 -1.44 -4.00
N ARG A 400 10.65 -2.06 -2.82
CA ARG A 400 9.92 -1.48 -1.65
C ARG A 400 10.55 -0.18 -1.16
N LEU A 401 11.81 0.08 -1.50
CA LEU A 401 12.59 1.22 -1.05
C LEU A 401 12.55 2.42 -2.00
N ILE A 402 11.80 2.34 -3.11
CA ILE A 402 11.69 3.42 -4.10
C ILE A 402 10.35 4.14 -3.94
N ALA A 403 10.37 5.46 -4.09
CA ALA A 403 9.20 6.27 -4.40
C ALA A 403 9.41 7.06 -5.70
N ILE A 404 8.32 7.36 -6.41
CA ILE A 404 8.33 8.10 -7.66
C ILE A 404 7.35 9.25 -7.56
N TYR A 405 7.82 10.46 -7.81
CA TYR A 405 7.02 11.67 -7.72
C TYR A 405 7.00 12.40 -9.07
N PRO A 406 5.87 13.02 -9.43
CA PRO A 406 5.78 13.81 -10.64
C PRO A 406 6.65 15.06 -10.53
N ARG A 407 7.35 15.42 -11.62
CA ARG A 407 8.00 16.72 -11.75
C ARG A 407 7.39 17.50 -12.92
N ALA A 408 7.06 18.76 -12.69
CA ALA A 408 6.60 19.64 -13.77
C ALA A 408 7.71 19.81 -14.82
N HIS A 409 7.40 19.50 -16.08
CA HIS A 409 8.28 19.69 -17.24
C HIS A 409 9.63 18.94 -17.18
N ARG A 410 9.76 17.90 -16.33
CA ARG A 410 10.95 17.05 -16.23
C ARG A 410 10.56 15.57 -16.09
N PRO A 411 11.48 14.62 -16.35
CA PRO A 411 11.25 13.23 -16.00
C PRO A 411 10.89 13.09 -14.53
N ASP A 412 10.04 12.12 -14.21
CA ASP A 412 9.67 11.81 -12.83
C ASP A 412 10.91 11.59 -11.97
N GLU A 413 10.81 12.00 -10.71
CA GLU A 413 11.87 11.84 -9.74
C GLU A 413 11.72 10.51 -9.01
N SER A 414 12.72 9.63 -9.19
CA SER A 414 12.86 8.43 -8.37
C SER A 414 13.76 8.74 -7.19
N GLN A 415 13.24 8.55 -5.99
CA GLN A 415 14.00 8.74 -4.75
C GLN A 415 13.79 7.56 -3.80
N LEU A 416 14.56 7.52 -2.72
CA LEU A 416 14.30 6.59 -1.63
C LEU A 416 12.93 6.87 -1.02
N VAL A 417 12.23 5.81 -0.62
CA VAL A 417 10.81 5.89 -0.24
C VAL A 417 10.57 6.80 0.96
N SER A 418 11.51 6.86 1.92
CA SER A 418 11.38 7.62 3.15
C SER A 418 12.72 8.07 3.74
N LYS A 419 12.68 8.99 4.71
CA LYS A 419 13.87 9.46 5.43
C LYS A 419 14.54 8.36 6.24
N TYR A 420 13.74 7.50 6.86
CA TYR A 420 14.22 6.32 7.57
C TYR A 420 15.12 5.46 6.67
N VAL A 421 14.64 5.13 5.46
CA VAL A 421 15.38 4.31 4.49
C VAL A 421 16.67 4.99 4.06
N THR A 422 16.66 6.30 3.81
CA THR A 422 17.88 7.06 3.47
C THR A 422 18.93 6.95 4.56
N ARG A 423 18.54 7.17 5.83
CA ARG A 423 19.46 7.14 6.96
C ARG A 423 19.97 5.71 7.22
N ALA A 424 19.09 4.72 7.22
CA ALA A 424 19.44 3.32 7.45
C ALA A 424 20.40 2.78 6.37
N LEU A 425 20.15 3.08 5.09
CA LEU A 425 21.07 2.69 4.02
C LEU A 425 22.41 3.42 4.11
N ALA A 426 22.43 4.70 4.49
CA ALA A 426 23.68 5.44 4.67
C ALA A 426 24.52 4.88 5.83
N MET A 427 23.90 4.61 6.97
CA MET A 427 24.56 3.98 8.12
C MET A 427 25.06 2.56 7.83
N ARG A 428 24.47 1.87 6.84
CA ARG A 428 24.89 0.51 6.46
C ARG A 428 25.92 0.47 5.33
N LEU A 429 25.79 1.34 4.34
CA LEU A 429 26.58 1.32 3.10
C LEU A 429 27.65 2.43 3.04
N GLY A 430 27.62 3.37 3.97
CA GLY A 430 28.60 4.44 4.11
C GLY A 430 28.24 5.75 3.42
N PRO A 431 29.04 6.81 3.68
CA PRO A 431 28.71 8.18 3.26
C PRO A 431 28.82 8.39 1.76
N ASP A 432 29.53 7.52 1.04
CA ASP A 432 29.62 7.57 -0.43
C ASP A 432 28.28 7.29 -1.12
N LEU A 433 27.37 6.57 -0.44
CA LEU A 433 25.99 6.44 -0.89
C LEU A 433 25.33 7.83 -1.00
N LEU A 434 25.47 8.67 0.03
CA LEU A 434 24.83 9.98 0.09
C LEU A 434 25.40 10.93 -0.97
N LYS A 435 26.71 10.85 -1.24
CA LYS A 435 27.34 11.57 -2.36
C LYS A 435 26.73 11.14 -3.70
N SER A 436 26.44 9.84 -3.85
CA SER A 436 25.82 9.29 -5.05
C SER A 436 24.36 9.73 -5.18
N LEU A 437 23.60 9.73 -4.08
CA LEU A 437 22.23 10.23 -4.01
C LEU A 437 22.14 11.73 -4.34
N ALA A 438 23.02 12.54 -3.77
CA ALA A 438 23.08 13.98 -4.02
C ALA A 438 23.36 14.29 -5.50
N LYS A 439 24.21 13.49 -6.16
CA LYS A 439 24.49 13.58 -7.60
C LYS A 439 23.29 13.18 -8.46
N LEU A 440 22.55 12.13 -8.07
CA LEU A 440 21.39 11.64 -8.81
C LEU A 440 20.17 12.56 -8.72
N ASN A 441 19.97 13.24 -7.59
CA ASN A 441 18.75 14.02 -7.34
C ASN A 441 18.80 15.49 -7.80
N ALA A 442 19.92 15.96 -8.37
CA ALA A 442 20.12 17.35 -8.79
C ALA A 442 19.55 18.35 -7.75
N VAL A 443 20.13 18.27 -6.55
CA VAL A 443 19.83 18.97 -5.28
C VAL A 443 18.67 19.98 -5.33
N ASN A 444 17.48 19.52 -4.95
CA ASN A 444 16.41 20.37 -4.44
C ASN A 444 16.81 20.86 -3.02
N PRO A 445 16.66 22.14 -2.65
CA PRO A 445 17.02 22.64 -1.31
C PRO A 445 16.34 21.90 -0.13
N SER A 446 15.16 21.31 -0.34
CA SER A 446 14.48 20.48 0.67
C SER A 446 15.19 19.13 0.92
N VAL A 447 16.07 18.73 0.01
CA VAL A 447 16.89 17.52 0.07
C VAL A 447 18.14 17.67 0.94
N ASP A 448 18.52 18.92 1.18
CA ASP A 448 19.81 19.28 1.75
C ASP A 448 19.89 19.02 3.26
N GLY A 449 18.80 19.23 4.01
CA GLY A 449 18.76 18.97 5.46
C GLY A 449 18.75 17.47 5.81
N TYR A 450 18.01 16.64 5.06
CA TYR A 450 17.93 15.21 5.40
C TYR A 450 19.17 14.43 4.95
N ILE A 451 19.80 14.83 3.84
CA ILE A 451 21.08 14.23 3.42
C ILE A 451 22.14 14.56 4.47
N PHE A 452 22.10 15.77 5.03
CA PHE A 452 23.01 16.16 6.10
C PHE A 452 22.85 15.28 7.35
N ASP A 453 21.63 15.09 7.86
CA ASP A 453 21.40 14.21 9.01
C ASP A 453 21.89 12.79 8.73
N ALA A 454 21.55 12.23 7.56
CA ALA A 454 22.01 10.90 7.17
C ALA A 454 23.54 10.84 7.05
N CYS A 455 24.18 11.92 6.60
CA CYS A 455 25.63 12.05 6.49
C CYS A 455 26.27 12.03 7.87
N PHE A 456 25.74 12.83 8.81
CA PHE A 456 26.20 12.84 10.19
C PHE A 456 26.20 11.45 10.82
N PHE A 457 25.09 10.72 10.76
CA PHE A 457 25.00 9.37 11.30
C PHE A 457 25.86 8.35 10.55
N SER A 458 26.00 8.51 9.23
CA SER A 458 26.86 7.66 8.42
C SER A 458 28.34 7.88 8.76
N GLU A 459 28.78 9.12 8.95
CA GLU A 459 30.16 9.44 9.34
C GLU A 459 30.43 8.89 10.74
N LEU A 460 29.52 9.08 11.71
CA LEU A 460 29.63 8.44 13.03
C LEU A 460 29.77 6.91 12.95
N SER A 461 29.05 6.26 12.04
CA SER A 461 29.05 4.79 11.92
C SER A 461 30.32 4.24 11.26
N PHE A 462 30.98 5.01 10.40
CA PHE A 462 32.12 4.53 9.59
C PHE A 462 33.47 5.15 9.99
N ASN A 463 33.51 6.46 10.19
CA ASN A 463 34.74 7.24 10.31
C ASN A 463 34.89 7.92 11.68
N GLY A 464 33.79 8.09 12.42
CA GLY A 464 33.70 9.07 13.51
C GLY A 464 33.47 10.48 13.00
N VAL A 465 33.31 11.44 13.90
CA VAL A 465 33.05 12.85 13.56
C VAL A 465 33.98 13.77 14.33
N SER A 466 34.70 14.64 13.63
CA SER A 466 35.48 15.69 14.28
C SER A 466 34.65 16.96 14.40
N TRP A 467 34.59 17.54 15.60
CA TRP A 467 33.82 18.76 15.87
C TRP A 467 34.68 19.80 16.59
N TYR A 468 34.28 21.06 16.50
CA TYR A 468 35.00 22.20 17.07
C TYR A 468 34.11 22.95 18.06
N ILE A 469 34.70 23.36 19.18
CA ILE A 469 34.11 24.38 20.05
C ILE A 469 34.55 25.74 19.50
N LEU A 470 33.62 26.69 19.39
CA LEU A 470 33.95 28.06 19.00
C LEU A 470 35.03 28.63 19.94
N GLY A 471 36.20 28.95 19.40
CA GLY A 471 37.35 29.46 20.16
C GLY A 471 38.38 28.41 20.61
N ALA A 472 38.15 27.11 20.36
CA ALA A 472 39.15 26.07 20.55
C ALA A 472 40.10 25.98 19.34
N ALA A 473 41.38 25.68 19.60
CA ALA A 473 42.41 25.59 18.57
C ALA A 473 42.40 24.25 17.81
N GLU A 474 41.93 23.17 18.45
CA GLU A 474 41.96 21.81 17.89
C GLU A 474 40.57 21.15 17.89
N PRO A 475 40.25 20.35 16.87
CA PRO A 475 39.02 19.57 16.82
C PRO A 475 39.04 18.47 17.87
N THR A 476 37.89 18.23 18.48
CA THR A 476 37.67 17.05 19.32
C THR A 476 37.04 15.93 18.46
N PRO A 477 37.55 14.69 18.51
CA PRO A 477 36.96 13.58 17.79
C PRO A 477 35.85 12.89 18.61
N TRP A 478 34.72 12.63 17.96
CA TRP A 478 33.80 11.55 18.32
C TRP A 478 34.25 10.29 17.60
N ALA A 479 34.50 9.23 18.38
CA ALA A 479 34.90 7.94 17.84
C ALA A 479 33.78 7.31 16.99
N ARG A 480 34.17 6.36 16.14
CA ARG A 480 33.23 5.51 15.41
C ARG A 480 32.29 4.80 16.40
N SER A 481 30.99 4.82 16.13
CA SER A 481 29.98 4.21 16.99
C SER A 481 28.85 3.57 16.17
N ASP A 482 28.32 2.45 16.67
CA ASP A 482 27.07 1.90 16.15
C ASP A 482 25.89 2.74 16.64
N VAL A 483 25.18 3.38 15.71
CA VAL A 483 24.04 4.24 16.01
C VAL A 483 22.75 3.40 16.12
N ILE A 484 21.94 3.64 17.15
CA ILE A 484 20.69 2.90 17.41
C ILE A 484 19.47 3.79 17.15
N TYR A 485 18.44 3.24 16.52
CA TYR A 485 17.15 3.91 16.41
C TYR A 485 16.31 3.79 17.68
N PHE A 486 15.62 4.86 18.05
CA PHE A 486 14.69 4.83 19.18
C PHE A 486 13.43 5.66 18.92
N ASP A 487 12.34 5.31 19.60
CA ASP A 487 11.15 6.13 19.72
C ASP A 487 11.29 7.02 20.97
N PRO A 488 11.31 8.35 20.83
CA PRO A 488 11.33 9.29 21.95
C PRO A 488 10.18 9.12 22.96
N GLY A 489 9.08 8.45 22.57
CA GLY A 489 7.96 8.14 23.45
C GLY A 489 8.17 6.91 24.33
N LEU A 490 9.25 6.15 24.12
CA LEU A 490 9.57 4.95 24.89
C LEU A 490 10.83 5.17 25.75
N PRO A 491 10.93 4.52 26.92
CA PRO A 491 12.10 4.63 27.78
C PRO A 491 13.40 4.20 27.05
N ILE A 492 14.42 5.06 27.07
CA ILE A 492 15.75 4.76 26.47
C ILE A 492 16.33 3.43 26.98
N GLY A 493 16.09 3.11 28.26
CA GLY A 493 16.56 1.87 28.87
C GLY A 493 16.07 0.61 28.15
N ASP A 494 14.90 0.64 27.51
CA ASP A 494 14.36 -0.53 26.80
C ASP A 494 15.19 -0.88 25.56
N TYR A 495 15.81 0.11 24.92
CA TYR A 495 16.69 -0.09 23.76
C TYR A 495 18.07 -0.64 24.13
N LEU A 496 18.47 -0.52 25.39
CA LEU A 496 19.80 -0.88 25.89
C LEU A 496 19.82 -2.23 26.64
N LYS A 497 18.65 -2.74 27.06
CA LYS A 497 18.49 -3.93 27.91
C LYS A 497 19.00 -5.25 27.33
N ASP A 498 18.95 -5.41 26.01
CA ASP A 498 19.30 -6.68 25.34
C ASP A 498 20.68 -6.63 24.65
N ARG A 499 21.41 -5.52 24.75
CA ARG A 499 22.73 -5.38 24.11
C ARG A 499 23.87 -5.89 24.99
N PRO A 500 24.97 -6.40 24.41
CA PRO A 500 26.16 -6.77 25.20
C PRO A 500 26.71 -5.55 25.96
N GLU A 501 27.29 -5.75 27.15
CA GLU A 501 27.78 -4.65 28.03
C GLU A 501 28.74 -3.69 27.32
N THR A 502 29.60 -4.20 26.42
CA THR A 502 30.52 -3.41 25.60
C THR A 502 29.83 -2.38 24.69
N TYR A 503 28.56 -2.59 24.34
CA TYR A 503 27.76 -1.68 23.52
C TYR A 503 26.86 -0.75 24.35
N ARG A 504 26.87 -0.88 25.69
CA ARG A 504 26.07 -0.06 26.61
C ARG A 504 26.82 1.13 27.18
N GLU A 505 28.15 1.15 27.08
CA GLU A 505 28.95 2.16 27.77
C GLU A 505 28.80 3.54 27.13
N GLN A 506 28.96 3.66 25.81
CA GLN A 506 28.79 4.91 25.07
C GLN A 506 28.03 4.62 23.77
N THR A 507 26.88 5.27 23.59
CA THR A 507 25.96 4.93 22.51
C THR A 507 25.35 6.18 21.88
N TRP A 508 25.39 6.24 20.55
CA TRP A 508 24.65 7.22 19.78
C TRP A 508 23.28 6.69 19.39
N MET A 509 22.26 7.55 19.52
CA MET A 509 20.87 7.21 19.27
C MET A 509 20.23 8.22 18.32
N ALA A 510 19.50 7.71 17.33
CA ALA A 510 18.80 8.48 16.31
C ALA A 510 17.27 8.33 16.48
N PRO A 511 16.49 9.42 16.56
CA PRO A 511 15.05 9.34 16.77
C PRO A 511 14.33 8.83 15.51
N LEU A 512 13.28 8.03 15.70
CA LEU A 512 12.37 7.52 14.65
C LEU A 512 11.21 8.47 14.33
N LYS A 513 11.13 9.64 14.98
CA LYS A 513 10.04 10.62 14.81
C LYS A 513 10.51 11.84 14.03
N TRP A 514 9.58 12.42 13.26
CA TRP A 514 9.82 13.66 12.51
C TRP A 514 9.99 14.87 13.43
N ASN A 515 11.14 15.54 13.30
CA ASN A 515 11.43 16.86 13.89
C ASN A 515 11.13 16.93 15.40
N GLN A 516 11.97 16.28 16.21
CA GLN A 516 12.00 16.54 17.64
C GLN A 516 12.54 17.95 17.83
N ALA A 517 11.65 18.92 18.06
CA ALA A 517 12.03 20.32 18.23
C ALA A 517 13.08 20.43 19.35
N GLY A 518 14.36 20.59 18.97
CA GLY A 518 15.48 20.75 19.89
C GLY A 518 16.64 19.75 19.72
N TYR A 519 16.50 18.65 18.96
CA TYR A 519 17.61 17.72 18.75
C TYR A 519 17.46 16.75 17.57
N ASP A 520 18.61 16.33 17.04
CA ASP A 520 18.73 15.37 15.94
C ASP A 520 19.33 14.04 16.40
N ALA A 521 20.16 14.05 17.44
CA ALA A 521 20.79 12.86 18.01
C ALA A 521 20.88 12.91 19.54
N VAL A 522 20.95 11.75 20.17
CA VAL A 522 21.20 11.61 21.62
C VAL A 522 22.43 10.74 21.81
N PHE A 523 23.36 11.20 22.63
CA PHE A 523 24.51 10.42 23.08
C PHE A 523 24.33 10.04 24.55
N VAL A 524 24.45 8.76 24.85
CA VAL A 524 24.33 8.22 26.21
C VAL A 524 25.66 7.61 26.60
N ASP A 525 26.23 8.09 27.70
CA ASP A 525 27.41 7.55 28.35
C ASP A 525 27.03 7.08 29.76
N ILE A 526 26.85 5.77 29.93
CA ILE A 526 26.40 5.18 31.19
C ILE A 526 27.50 5.27 32.27
N PRO A 527 28.76 4.86 32.02
CA PRO A 527 29.85 5.01 33.01
C PRO A 527 30.07 6.46 33.42
N GLY A 528 30.01 7.39 32.46
CA GLY A 528 30.15 8.82 32.68
C GLY A 528 28.92 9.51 33.25
N LYS A 529 27.78 8.80 33.39
CA LYS A 529 26.47 9.33 33.80
C LYS A 529 26.07 10.58 33.02
N LEU A 530 26.30 10.55 31.72
CA LEU A 530 26.16 11.71 30.84
C LEU A 530 25.16 11.37 29.74
N VAL A 531 24.22 12.29 29.51
CA VAL A 531 23.36 12.29 28.33
C VAL A 531 23.58 13.61 27.62
N ARG A 532 23.96 13.57 26.35
CA ARG A 532 24.02 14.74 25.48
C ARG A 532 22.94 14.68 24.44
N VAL A 533 22.39 15.84 24.15
CA VAL A 533 21.33 16.04 23.19
C VAL A 533 21.94 16.97 22.14
N GLU A 534 22.10 16.46 20.93
CA GLU A 534 22.87 17.11 19.87
C GLU A 534 21.92 17.58 18.77
N GLN A 535 22.13 18.81 18.31
CA GLN A 535 21.42 19.39 17.18
C GLN A 535 22.41 19.63 16.05
N ALA A 536 22.13 19.06 14.88
CA ALA A 536 22.98 19.10 13.72
C ALA A 536 22.36 20.03 12.67
N GLY A 537 22.94 21.21 12.48
CA GLY A 537 22.48 22.19 11.49
C GLY A 537 23.58 22.58 10.52
N ARG A 538 23.20 22.85 9.26
CA ARG A 538 24.12 23.45 8.30
C ARG A 538 24.25 24.95 8.56
N CYS A 539 25.46 25.45 8.74
CA CYS A 539 25.70 26.89 8.72
C CYS A 539 25.51 27.40 7.28
N GLY A 540 24.49 28.23 7.06
CA GLY A 540 24.34 28.97 5.80
C GLY A 540 25.56 29.87 5.60
N GLY A 541 26.16 29.83 4.40
CA GLY A 541 27.30 30.68 4.06
C GLY A 541 26.94 32.15 4.30
N VAL A 542 27.54 32.74 5.33
CA VAL A 542 27.50 34.18 5.55
C VAL A 542 28.24 34.80 4.38
N GLY A 543 27.49 35.47 3.50
CA GLY A 543 28.06 36.38 2.53
C GLY A 543 28.98 37.34 3.26
N SER A 544 30.18 37.51 2.70
CA SER A 544 31.17 38.51 3.10
C SER A 544 30.55 39.72 3.79
N VAL A 545 30.72 39.81 5.11
CA VAL A 545 30.58 41.07 5.82
C VAL A 545 31.73 41.93 5.34
N SER A 546 31.44 42.83 4.41
CA SER A 546 32.31 43.96 4.13
C SER A 546 32.46 44.75 5.42
N SER A 547 33.72 44.90 5.83
CA SER A 547 34.19 45.86 6.82
C SER A 547 33.46 47.20 6.73
N GLY A 548 32.87 47.61 7.84
CA GLY A 548 32.36 48.95 8.15
C GLY A 548 32.37 49.13 9.65
#